data_AF-R6BU14-F1
#
_entry.id   AF-R6BU14-F1
#
_cell.length_a   1.000
_cell.length_b   1.000
_cell.length_c   1.000
_cell.angle_alpha   90.00
_cell.angle_beta   90.00
_cell.angle_gamma   90.00
#
_symmetry.space_group_name_H-M   'P 1'
#
loop_
_entity.id
_entity.type
_entity.pdbx_description
1 polymer ?
#
loop_
_entity_poly.entity_id
_entity_poly.type
_entity_poly.pdbx_seq_one_letter_code
_entity_poly.pdbx_strand_id
1 'polypeptide(L)'
;MDLGYGFVKGRNTVSKQKVCYWKHTREDITWKAFLWYIAEYIEIENYGKDWVNVYIWTEKQRELFYKKVLEYDEENGKHNYEIDKTNELWKDHKRNAEKNTEILQRLCVE
;
A
#
# COMPACT_ATOMS: atom_id res chain seq x y z
N MET A 1 -17.48 13.54 1.51
CA MET A 1 -17.68 13.66 0.05
C MET A 1 -17.32 12.32 -0.55
N ASP A 2 -18.26 11.69 -1.24
CA ASP A 2 -18.03 10.46 -2.01
C ASP A 2 -17.07 10.77 -3.16
N LEU A 3 -16.07 9.91 -3.36
CA LEU A 3 -15.12 9.98 -4.46
C LEU A 3 -15.39 8.88 -5.50
N GLY A 4 -16.43 8.05 -5.33
CA GLY A 4 -16.79 6.94 -6.20
C GLY A 4 -16.09 5.63 -5.85
N TYR A 5 -16.66 4.51 -6.33
CA TYR A 5 -16.15 3.15 -6.11
C TYR A 5 -15.99 2.76 -4.62
N GLY A 6 -16.82 3.36 -3.77
CA GLY A 6 -16.78 3.13 -2.32
C GLY A 6 -15.61 3.80 -1.61
N PHE A 7 -14.99 4.82 -2.22
CA PHE A 7 -14.00 5.68 -1.58
C PHE A 7 -14.63 6.99 -1.13
N VAL A 8 -14.21 7.50 0.02
CA VAL A 8 -14.59 8.80 0.54
C VAL A 8 -13.39 9.72 0.66
N LYS A 9 -13.62 11.02 0.61
CA LYS A 9 -12.58 12.00 0.92
C LYS A 9 -12.14 11.86 2.37
N GLY A 10 -10.85 11.63 2.59
CA GLY A 10 -10.21 11.41 3.89
C GLY A 10 -9.73 9.98 4.06
N ARG A 11 -9.97 9.41 5.24
CA ARG A 11 -9.53 8.05 5.61
C ARG A 11 -10.39 6.98 4.94
N ASN A 12 -9.74 6.02 4.30
CA ASN A 12 -10.38 4.85 3.69
C ASN A 12 -9.75 3.56 4.21
N THR A 13 -10.57 2.66 4.74
CA THR A 13 -10.12 1.31 5.13
C THR A 13 -10.20 0.37 3.94
N VAL A 14 -9.09 -0.27 3.59
CA VAL A 14 -8.98 -1.23 2.50
C VAL A 14 -8.53 -2.56 3.09
N SER A 15 -9.30 -3.62 2.85
CA SER A 15 -8.94 -4.97 3.28
C SER A 15 -8.11 -5.70 2.23
N LYS A 16 -7.30 -6.67 2.66
CA LYS A 16 -6.58 -7.61 1.82
C LYS A 16 -7.50 -8.31 0.82
N GLN A 17 -8.66 -8.76 1.30
CA GLN A 17 -9.68 -9.39 0.46
C GLN A 17 -10.17 -8.45 -0.66
N LYS A 18 -10.36 -7.16 -0.37
CA LYS A 18 -10.77 -6.17 -1.37
C LYS A 18 -9.69 -5.95 -2.43
N VAL A 19 -8.41 -5.96 -2.02
CA VAL A 19 -7.26 -5.93 -2.95
C VAL A 19 -7.24 -7.17 -3.85
N CYS A 20 -7.33 -8.37 -3.28
CA CYS A 20 -7.40 -9.61 -4.07
C CYS A 20 -8.58 -9.63 -5.04
N TYR A 21 -9.75 -9.15 -4.60
CA TYR A 21 -10.94 -9.01 -5.43
C TYR A 21 -10.68 -8.11 -6.64
N TRP A 22 -10.11 -6.92 -6.44
CA TRP A 22 -9.79 -5.99 -7.53
C TRP A 22 -8.75 -6.55 -8.49
N LYS A 23 -7.77 -7.30 -7.99
CA LYS A 23 -6.76 -7.95 -8.82
C LYS A 23 -7.28 -9.19 -9.55
N HIS A 24 -8.54 -9.58 -9.33
CA HIS A 24 -9.14 -10.80 -9.89
C HIS A 24 -8.29 -12.07 -9.63
N THR A 25 -7.58 -12.11 -8.51
CA THR A 25 -6.72 -13.24 -8.14
C THR A 25 -7.31 -14.02 -6.98
N ARG A 26 -7.13 -15.35 -7.02
CA ARG A 26 -7.38 -16.26 -5.89
C ARG A 26 -6.14 -16.46 -5.03
N GLU A 27 -5.00 -15.95 -5.47
CA GLU A 27 -3.73 -16.07 -4.76
C GLU A 27 -3.67 -15.09 -3.60
N ASP A 28 -3.14 -15.58 -2.48
CA ASP A 28 -2.97 -14.77 -1.29
C ASP A 28 -1.76 -13.86 -1.47
N ILE A 29 -1.98 -12.55 -1.54
CA ILE A 29 -0.91 -11.56 -1.63
C ILE A 29 -0.12 -11.51 -0.31
N THR A 30 1.19 -11.34 -0.38
CA THR A 30 2.01 -11.06 0.80
C THR A 30 1.70 -9.64 1.25
N TRP A 31 0.88 -9.53 2.30
CA TRP A 31 0.31 -8.24 2.70
C TRP A 31 1.36 -7.19 3.03
N LYS A 32 2.42 -7.54 3.76
CA LYS A 32 3.51 -6.59 4.08
C LYS A 32 4.24 -6.07 2.83
N ALA A 33 4.46 -6.92 1.83
CA ALA A 33 5.07 -6.52 0.55
C ALA A 33 4.14 -5.57 -0.24
N PHE A 34 2.82 -5.84 -0.23
CA PHE A 34 1.84 -4.93 -0.79
C PHE A 34 1.81 -3.56 -0.06
N LEU A 35 1.83 -3.56 1.27
CA LEU A 35 1.87 -2.32 2.07
C LEU A 35 3.15 -1.52 1.77
N TRP A 36 4.29 -2.21 1.68
CA TRP A 36 5.57 -1.62 1.30
C TRP A 36 5.52 -0.93 -0.07
N TYR A 37 4.89 -1.59 -1.05
CA TYR A 37 4.69 -1.06 -2.39
C TYR A 37 3.75 0.16 -2.39
N ILE A 38 2.58 0.06 -1.77
CA ILE A 38 1.55 1.10 -1.87
C ILE A 38 1.93 2.38 -1.11
N ALA A 39 2.78 2.24 -0.09
CA ALA A 39 3.37 3.35 0.66
C ALA A 39 4.21 4.30 -0.22
N GLU A 40 4.62 3.93 -1.44
CA GLU A 40 5.27 4.87 -2.37
C GLU A 40 4.32 5.89 -2.97
N TYR A 41 3.03 5.55 -3.05
CA TYR A 41 2.07 6.28 -3.87
C TYR A 41 1.06 7.05 -3.03
N ILE A 42 0.73 6.52 -1.85
CA ILE A 42 -0.29 7.08 -0.97
C ILE A 42 0.17 7.03 0.49
N GLU A 43 -0.31 8.00 1.27
CA GLU A 43 -0.09 8.08 2.71
C GLU A 43 -0.92 7.01 3.44
N ILE A 44 -0.25 6.28 4.33
CA ILE A 44 -0.82 5.22 5.15
C ILE A 44 -0.90 5.75 6.58
N GLU A 45 -2.10 5.70 7.17
CA GLU A 45 -2.30 6.08 8.57
C GLU A 45 -1.86 4.96 9.52
N ASN A 46 -2.37 3.76 9.29
CA ASN A 46 -2.02 2.55 10.01
C ASN A 46 -2.49 1.31 9.23
N TYR A 47 -2.04 0.14 9.68
CA TYR A 47 -2.42 -1.14 9.10
C TYR A 47 -2.58 -2.20 10.18
N GLY A 48 -3.28 -3.27 9.83
CA GLY A 48 -3.34 -4.51 10.58
C GLY A 48 -2.99 -5.70 9.70
N LYS A 49 -3.25 -6.91 10.21
CA LYS A 49 -2.91 -8.17 9.54
C LYS A 49 -3.44 -8.26 8.11
N ASP A 50 -4.66 -7.80 7.89
CA ASP A 50 -5.38 -7.95 6.61
C ASP A 50 -6.13 -6.67 6.20
N TRP A 51 -5.71 -5.50 6.70
CA TRP A 51 -6.31 -4.21 6.36
C TRP A 51 -5.31 -3.06 6.45
N VAL A 52 -5.60 -1.96 5.76
CA VAL A 52 -4.84 -0.70 5.78
C VAL A 52 -5.77 0.50 5.73
N ASN A 53 -5.46 1.55 6.49
CA ASN A 53 -6.10 2.85 6.36
C ASN A 53 -5.22 3.77 5.52
N VAL A 54 -5.78 4.30 4.44
CA VAL A 54 -5.10 5.20 3.51
C VAL A 54 -5.81 6.55 3.42
N TYR A 55 -5.05 7.62 3.23
CA TYR A 55 -5.60 8.96 3.04
C TYR A 55 -5.76 9.30 1.55
N ILE A 56 -7.00 9.57 1.13
CA ILE A 56 -7.35 9.94 -0.25
C ILE A 56 -8.19 11.21 -0.21
N TRP A 57 -7.67 12.30 -0.77
CA TRP A 57 -8.31 13.62 -0.74
C TRP A 57 -8.98 14.01 -2.05
N THR A 58 -8.59 13.36 -3.15
CA THR A 58 -9.00 13.71 -4.51
C THR A 58 -9.33 12.47 -5.34
N GLU A 59 -10.17 12.64 -6.37
CA GLU A 59 -10.47 11.59 -7.35
C GLU A 59 -9.22 11.08 -8.06
N LYS A 60 -8.25 11.97 -8.34
CA LYS A 60 -6.95 11.60 -8.94
C LYS A 60 -6.14 10.69 -8.02
N GLN A 61 -6.12 10.93 -6.71
CA GLN A 61 -5.45 10.04 -5.76
C GLN A 61 -6.16 8.69 -5.68
N ARG A 62 -7.49 8.66 -5.70
CA ARG A 62 -8.27 7.42 -5.79
C ARG A 62 -7.91 6.63 -7.05
N GLU A 63 -7.88 7.30 -8.21
CA GLU A 63 -7.51 6.66 -9.49
C GLU A 63 -6.09 6.11 -9.47
N LEU A 64 -5.14 6.89 -8.95
CA LEU A 64 -3.76 6.45 -8.79
C LEU A 64 -3.67 5.24 -7.87
N PHE A 65 -4.31 5.29 -6.69
CA PHE A 65 -4.32 4.18 -5.73
C PHE A 65 -4.87 2.91 -6.39
N TYR A 66 -6.04 3.01 -7.01
CA TYR A 66 -6.67 1.88 -7.67
C TYR A 66 -5.81 1.31 -8.80
N LYS A 67 -5.25 2.18 -9.66
CA LYS A 67 -4.32 1.78 -10.71
C LYS A 67 -3.11 1.04 -10.14
N LYS A 68 -2.53 1.54 -9.05
CA LYS A 68 -1.36 0.90 -8.41
C LYS A 68 -1.69 -0.44 -7.78
N VAL A 69 -2.88 -0.60 -7.20
CA VAL A 69 -3.37 -1.92 -6.77
C VAL A 69 -3.41 -2.91 -7.92
N LEU A 70 -3.95 -2.50 -9.08
CA LEU A 70 -4.01 -3.37 -10.26
C LEU A 70 -2.61 -3.69 -10.81
N GLU A 71 -1.70 -2.73 -10.83
CA GLU A 71 -0.30 -2.87 -11.28
C GLU A 71 0.61 -3.64 -10.32
N TYR A 72 0.21 -3.85 -9.06
CA TYR A 72 1.05 -4.53 -8.07
C TYR A 72 1.42 -5.94 -8.55
N ASP A 73 2.72 -6.18 -8.74
CA ASP A 73 3.26 -7.48 -9.10
C ASP A 73 3.74 -8.20 -7.83
N GLU A 74 3.18 -9.38 -7.56
CA GLU A 74 3.41 -10.08 -6.30
C GLU A 74 4.83 -10.63 -6.18
N GLU A 75 5.41 -11.14 -7.26
CA GLU A 75 6.75 -11.72 -7.26
C GLU A 75 7.80 -10.63 -7.04
N ASN A 76 7.77 -9.56 -7.83
CA ASN A 76 8.67 -8.42 -7.67
C ASN A 76 8.43 -7.68 -6.36
N GLY A 77 7.16 -7.57 -5.93
CA GLY A 77 6.78 -6.94 -4.66
C GLY A 77 7.43 -7.63 -3.47
N LYS A 78 7.34 -8.96 -3.40
CA LYS A 78 8.04 -9.76 -2.37
C LYS A 78 9.54 -9.57 -2.45
N HIS A 79 10.13 -9.72 -3.63
CA HIS A 79 11.58 -9.64 -3.79
C HIS A 79 12.14 -8.30 -3.31
N ASN A 80 11.53 -7.19 -3.71
CA ASN A 80 11.96 -5.86 -3.31
C ASN A 80 11.79 -5.64 -1.80
N TYR A 81 10.66 -6.06 -1.23
CA TYR A 81 10.45 -5.95 0.22
C TYR A 81 11.46 -6.78 1.03
N GLU A 82 11.79 -7.98 0.57
CA GLU A 82 12.78 -8.85 1.22
C GLU A 82 14.21 -8.30 1.16
N ILE A 83 14.56 -7.59 0.09
CA ILE A 83 15.84 -6.85 0.00
C ILE A 83 15.81 -5.67 0.96
N ASP A 84 14.79 -4.80 0.84
CA ASP A 84 14.71 -3.55 1.57
C ASP A 84 14.60 -3.74 3.08
N LYS A 85 13.92 -4.80 3.56
CA LYS A 85 13.87 -5.08 5.01
C LYS A 85 15.26 -5.37 5.61
N THR A 86 16.23 -5.75 4.79
CA THR A 86 17.61 -6.01 5.21
C THR A 86 18.57 -4.86 4.86
N ASN A 87 18.08 -3.83 4.16
CA ASN A 87 18.89 -2.75 3.62
C ASN A 87 18.19 -1.39 3.78
N GLU A 88 18.72 -0.53 4.64
CA GLU A 88 18.11 0.77 4.95
C GLU A 88 18.13 1.79 3.80
N LEU A 89 18.81 1.51 2.67
CA LEU A 89 18.87 2.41 1.51
C LEU A 89 17.49 2.69 0.88
N TRP A 90 16.45 1.91 1.22
CA TRP A 90 15.09 2.21 0.78
C TRP A 90 14.63 3.63 1.15
N LYS A 91 15.16 4.19 2.25
CA LYS A 91 14.82 5.55 2.73
C LYS A 91 15.13 6.61 1.67
N ASP A 92 16.17 6.39 0.86
CA ASP A 92 16.62 7.33 -0.18
C ASP A 92 15.85 7.18 -1.50
N HIS A 93 15.14 6.06 -1.69
CA HIS A 93 14.50 5.70 -2.95
C HIS A 93 12.96 5.76 -2.90
N LYS A 94 12.37 5.68 -1.70
CA LYS A 94 10.91 5.71 -1.51
C LYS A 94 10.38 7.14 -1.56
N ARG A 95 9.54 7.44 -2.56
CA ARG A 95 8.97 8.79 -2.79
C ARG A 95 8.23 9.40 -1.60
N ASN A 96 7.55 8.59 -0.80
CA ASN A 96 6.77 9.00 0.36
C ASN A 96 7.42 8.52 1.67
N ALA A 97 8.73 8.27 1.68
CA ALA A 97 9.46 7.80 2.86
C ALA A 97 9.16 8.69 4.07
N GLU A 98 9.27 10.01 3.95
CA GLU A 98 9.03 10.96 5.05
C GLU A 98 7.62 10.84 5.64
N LYS A 99 6.60 10.74 4.79
CA LYS A 99 5.19 10.66 5.23
C LYS A 99 4.83 9.31 5.83
N ASN A 100 5.47 8.24 5.36
CA ASN A 100 5.18 6.87 5.76
C ASN A 100 6.31 6.27 6.62
N THR A 101 7.19 7.08 7.22
CA THR A 101 8.44 6.60 7.85
C THR A 101 8.15 5.55 8.92
N GLU A 102 7.25 5.85 9.86
CA GLU A 102 6.90 4.93 10.96
C GLU A 102 6.30 3.62 10.44
N ILE A 103 5.43 3.71 9.43
CA ILE A 103 4.81 2.55 8.78
C ILE A 103 5.86 1.66 8.11
N LEU A 104 6.75 2.27 7.31
CA LEU A 104 7.81 1.58 6.59
C LEU A 104 8.80 0.91 7.54
N GLN A 105 9.26 1.63 8.57
CA GLN A 105 10.16 1.07 9.59
C GLN A 105 9.51 -0.13 10.30
N ARG A 106 8.24 0.00 10.69
CA ARG A 106 7.50 -1.09 11.33
C ARG A 106 7.37 -2.31 10.43
N LEU A 107 7.13 -2.11 9.13
CA LEU A 107 7.08 -3.19 8.15
C LEU A 107 8.41 -3.94 8.02
N CYS A 108 9.56 -3.28 8.22
CA CYS A 108 10.88 -3.93 8.13
C CYS A 108 11.29 -4.68 9.42
N VAL A 109 10.68 -4.36 10.57
CA VAL A 109 11.09 -4.89 11.88
C VAL A 109 10.20 -6.04 12.37
N GLU A 110 8.89 -5.97 12.10
CA GLU A 110 7.91 -7.02 12.46
C GLU A 110 7.91 -8.17 11.45
#